data_AF-A0A523JJI7-F1
#
_entry.id   AF-A0A523JJI7-F1
#
_cell.length_a   1.000
_cell.length_b   1.000
_cell.length_c   1.000
_cell.angle_alpha   90.00
_cell.angle_beta   90.00
_cell.angle_gamma   90.00
#
_symmetry.space_group_name_H-M   'P 1'
#
loop_
_entity.id
_entity.type
_entity.pdbx_description
1 polymer ?
#
loop_
_entity_poly.entity_id
_entity_poly.type
_entity_poly.pdbx_seq_one_letter_code
_entity_poly.pdbx_strand_id
1 'polypeptide(L)' 'MALRISSMHDTKAFLDAKGIPTTGSFSFGGLTAVFIRDPDGNVIELDEFRGDEAEQGRDGAVDWEGYSNHP' A
#
# COMPACT_ATOMS: atom_id res chain seq x y z
N MET A 1 4.35 -0.23 -8.75
CA MET A 1 3.31 -1.23 -9.10
C MET A 1 2.54 -1.53 -7.82
N ALA A 2 1.21 -1.54 -7.87
CA ALA A 2 0.38 -1.81 -6.69
C ALA A 2 -0.35 -3.15 -6.83
N LEU A 3 -0.36 -3.93 -5.75
CA LEU A 3 -1.08 -5.18 -5.61
C LEU A 3 -2.13 -5.02 -4.52
N ARG A 4 -3.38 -5.26 -4.91
CA ARG A 4 -4.51 -5.32 -4.00
C ARG A 4 -4.38 -6.51 -3.07
N ILE A 5 -4.48 -6.28 -1.76
CA ILE A 5 -4.49 -7.32 -0.74
C ILE A 5 -5.83 -7.36 -0.01
N SER A 6 -6.23 -8.55 0.41
CA SER A 6 -7.49 -8.77 1.14
C SER A 6 -7.39 -8.42 2.63
N SER A 7 -6.18 -8.38 3.18
CA SER A 7 -5.92 -8.17 4.60
C SER A 7 -4.53 -7.59 4.84
N MET A 8 -4.50 -6.34 5.32
CA MET A 8 -3.24 -5.69 5.71
C MET A 8 -2.59 -6.37 6.92
N HIS A 9 -3.41 -6.94 7.82
CA HIS A 9 -2.92 -7.66 9.00
C HIS A 9 -2.15 -8.92 8.61
N ASP A 10 -2.77 -9.79 7.79
CA ASP A 10 -2.16 -11.06 7.38
C ASP A 10 -0.92 -10.83 6.51
N THR A 11 -0.97 -9.80 5.67
CA THR A 11 0.16 -9.41 4.81
C THR A 11 1.37 -9.01 5.65
N LYS A 12 1.19 -8.16 6.67
CA LYS A 12 2.29 -7.77 7.56
C LYS A 12 2.88 -8.97 8.31
N ALA A 13 2.02 -9.85 8.83
CA ALA A 13 2.46 -11.07 9.50
C ALA A 13 3.25 -12.00 8.57
N PHE A 14 2.81 -12.15 7.32
CA PHE A 14 3.52 -12.93 6.31
C PHE A 14 4.90 -12.34 5.99
N LEU A 15 4.98 -11.02 5.78
CA LEU A 15 6.24 -10.34 5.48
C LEU A 15 7.25 -10.49 6.63
N ASP A 16 6.81 -10.29 7.87
CA ASP A 16 7.62 -10.48 9.08
C ASP A 16 8.15 -11.92 9.17
N ALA A 17 7.27 -12.91 9.04
CA ALA A 17 7.63 -14.33 9.08
C ALA A 17 8.62 -14.73 7.97
N LYS A 18 8.67 -13.98 6.87
CA LYS A 18 9.62 -14.18 5.76
C LYS A 18 10.86 -13.30 5.85
N GLY A 19 10.97 -12.43 6.86
CA GLY A 19 12.07 -11.49 6.99
C GLY A 19 12.12 -10.46 5.86
N ILE A 20 10.97 -10.15 5.25
CA ILE A 20 10.86 -9.16 4.18
C ILE A 20 10.56 -7.79 4.81
N PRO A 21 11.49 -6.83 4.79
CA PRO A 21 11.28 -5.54 5.42
C PRO A 21 10.29 -4.69 4.61
N THR A 22 9.38 -4.03 5.31
CA THR A 22 8.62 -2.92 4.73
C THR A 22 9.52 -1.69 4.65
N THR A 23 9.60 -1.08 3.47
CA THR A 23 10.42 0.12 3.22
C THR A 23 9.66 1.42 3.42
N GLY A 24 8.33 1.34 3.61
CA GLY A 24 7.47 2.47 3.91
C GLY A 24 6.03 2.04 4.11
N SER A 25 5.19 2.99 4.49
CA SER A 25 3.74 2.81 4.62
C SER A 25 3.00 4.08 4.30
N PHE A 26 1.78 3.93 3.79
CA PHE A 26 0.88 5.02 3.46
C PHE A 26 -0.52 4.73 4.00
N SER A 27 -1.26 5.75 4.37
CA SER A 27 -2.67 5.62 4.78
C SER A 27 -3.43 6.88 4.44
N PHE A 28 -4.50 6.77 3.68
CA PHE A 28 -5.33 7.90 3.26
C PHE A 28 -6.74 7.41 2.92
N GLY A 29 -7.77 8.05 3.49
CA GLY A 29 -9.17 7.84 3.09
C GLY A 29 -9.59 6.38 2.94
N GLY A 30 -9.48 5.57 3.99
CA GLY A 30 -9.84 4.13 3.96
C GLY A 30 -8.84 3.22 3.23
N LEU A 31 -7.91 3.78 2.44
CA LEU A 31 -6.77 3.08 1.84
C LEU A 31 -5.61 3.01 2.82
N THR A 32 -5.02 1.84 2.96
CA THR A 32 -3.78 1.59 3.70
C THR A 32 -2.84 0.82 2.80
N ALA A 33 -1.58 1.24 2.69
CA ALA A 33 -0.58 0.55 1.90
C ALA A 33 0.73 0.36 2.66
N VAL A 34 1.47 -0.69 2.30
CA VAL A 34 2.87 -0.88 2.68
C VAL A 34 3.72 -1.08 1.43
N PHE A 35 4.97 -0.65 1.48
CA PHE A 35 5.93 -0.81 0.39
C PHE A 35 6.96 -1.84 0.76
N ILE A 36 7.32 -2.69 -0.19
CA ILE A 36 8.46 -3.61 -0.10
C ILE A 36 9.36 -3.43 -1.31
N ARG A 37 10.59 -3.95 -1.21
CA ARG A 37 11.54 -3.98 -2.31
C ARG A 37 11.85 -5.43 -2.68
N ASP A 38 11.66 -5.77 -3.95
CA ASP A 38 12.03 -7.10 -4.44
C ASP A 38 13.57 -7.18 -4.66
N PRO A 39 14.13 -8.39 -4.88
CA PRO A 39 15.56 -8.57 -5.10
C PRO A 39 16.15 -7.76 -6.26
N ASP A 40 15.37 -7.50 -7.30
CA ASP A 40 15.78 -6.68 -8.45
C ASP A 40 15.70 -5.17 -8.15
N GLY A 41 15.14 -4.80 -7.00
CA GLY A 41 15.08 -3.43 -6.52
C GLY A 41 13.84 -2.65 -6.94
N ASN A 42 12.83 -3.30 -7.50
CA ASN A 42 11.54 -2.66 -7.77
C ASN A 42 10.80 -2.43 -6.45
N VAL A 43 10.05 -1.33 -6.41
CA VAL A 43 9.13 -1.03 -5.30
C VAL A 43 7.76 -1.61 -5.62
N ILE A 44 7.30 -2.46 -4.72
CA ILE A 44 5.97 -3.06 -4.78
C ILE A 44 5.14 -2.46 -3.66
N GLU A 45 4.00 -1.88 -4.03
CA GLU A 45 2.98 -1.39 -3.11
C GLU A 45 1.95 -2.49 -2.88
N LEU A 46 1.60 -2.73 -1.61
CA LEU A 46 0.56 -3.67 -1.20
C LEU A 46 -0.53 -2.87 -0.51
N ASP A 47 -1.72 -2.78 -1.09
CA ASP A 47 -2.80 -1.91 -0.59
C ASP A 47 -4.07 -2.65 -0.18
N GLU A 48 -4.66 -2.19 0.92
CA GLU A 48 -5.96 -2.59 1.44
C GLU A 48 -6.84 -1.34 1.51
N PHE A 49 -8.04 -1.39 0.94
CA PHE A 49 -9.04 -0.32 1.05
C PHE A 49 -10.24 -0.89 1.77
N ARG A 50 -10.58 -0.28 2.91
CA ARG A 50 -11.74 -0.61 3.72
C ARG A 50 -12.83 0.43 3.47
N GLY A 51 -13.53 0.28 2.35
CA GLY A 51 -14.67 1.10 1.94
C GLY A 51 -15.46 0.41 0.83
N ASP A 52 -16.60 0.97 0.45
CA ASP A 52 -17.43 0.42 -0.64
C ASP A 52 -16.68 0.56 -1.98
N GLU A 53 -16.58 -0.51 -2.75
CA GLU A 53 -15.87 -0.53 -4.05
C GLU A 53 -16.42 0.54 -5.04
N ALA A 54 -17.67 0.98 -4.84
CA ALA A 54 -18.29 2.07 -5.62
C ALA A 54 -17.63 3.44 -5.43
N GLU A 55 -16.88 3.66 -4.35
CA GLU A 55 -16.15 4.91 -4.10
C GLU A 55 -14.80 4.97 -4.82
N GLN A 56 -14.27 3.85 -5.32
CA GLN A 56 -12.99 3.79 -6.03
C GLN A 56 -13.06 4.25 -7.50
N GLY A 57 -14.27 4.36 -8.08
CA GLY A 57 -14.48 4.58 -9.51
C GLY A 57 -14.79 6.02 -9.94
N ARG A 58 -14.75 6.99 -9.03
CA ARG A 58 -14.92 8.41 -9.39
C ARG A 58 -13.64 9.15 -9.10
N ASP A 59 -13.27 10.04 -10.01
CA ASP A 59 -12.19 11.02 -9.95
C ASP A 59 -12.19 11.85 -8.64
N GLY A 60 -11.93 11.19 -7.51
CA GLY A 60 -11.79 11.80 -6.21
C GLY A 60 -10.40 12.36 -6.15
N ALA A 61 -10.30 13.68 -6.28
CA ALA A 61 -9.07 14.45 -6.11
C ALA A 61 -8.22 13.83 -4.99
N VAL A 62 -7.16 13.15 -5.40
CA VAL A 62 -6.13 12.68 -4.46
C VAL A 62 -5.56 13.95 -3.86
N ASP A 63 -5.80 14.16 -2.58
CA ASP A 63 -5.13 15.22 -1.84
C ASP A 63 -3.67 14.81 -1.71
N TRP A 64 -2.80 15.47 -2.48
CA TRP A 64 -1.37 15.17 -2.54
C TRP A 64 -0.61 15.75 -1.33
N GLU A 65 -1.28 16.35 -0.34
CA GLU A 65 -0.70 16.80 0.94
C GLU A 65 -0.24 15.61 1.80
N GLY A 66 0.83 14.95 1.37
CA GLY A 66 1.40 13.77 2.01
C GLY A 66 2.31 12.96 1.10
N TYR A 67 2.24 13.19 -0.22
CA TYR A 67 3.17 12.64 -1.19
C TYR A 67 4.53 13.35 -1.07
N SER A 68 5.35 12.90 -0.13
CA SER A 68 6.79 13.14 -0.22
C SER A 68 7.34 12.28 -1.35
N ASN A 69 7.71 12.94 -2.44
CA ASN A 69 8.48 12.37 -3.53
C ASN A 69 9.65 11.57 -2.95
N HIS A 70 9.62 10.25 -3.09
CA HIS A 70 10.76 9.41 -2.72
C HIS A 70 11.75 9.45 -3.89
N PRO A 71 13.04 9.78 -3.66
CA PRO A 71 14.06 9.76 -4.70
C PRO A 71 14.29 8.34 -5.26
#